data_AF-A0A928MTJ0-F1
#
_entry.id   AF-A0A928MTJ0-F1
#
_cell.length_a   1.000
_cell.length_b   1.000
_cell.length_c   1.000
_cell.angle_alpha   90.00
_cell.angle_beta   90.00
_cell.angle_gamma   90.00
#
_symmetry.space_group_name_H-M   'P 1'
#
loop_
_entity.id
_entity.type
_entity.pdbx_description
1 polymer ?
#
loop_
_entity_poly.entity_id
_entity_poly.type
_entity_poly.pdbx_seq_one_letter_code
_entity_poly.pdbx_strand_id
1 'polypeptide(L)'
;MKKAFRYTARPLSPLVLLSFLCALASFGFRVWTAGFRTAAFGAKEVLFSFSAPLLAACIFALCMFRVWRKQVVTQRTIFPYTLFALHIIIQFAYLPTLWISLCGIGITLTCWFLYFKTLRGRIAFQKGLVAIHGIFFALQLVQVFLHRNSMAGLVEAISVCSFYGAVLFHLLALQKEELPTRFRRRGDRPDGRLIRTRPPMDNVGAYIMVSKIGASNQFRDEFEIAKAEKYILQKRKEGLKGFGLMHVLVAAYVRTVAEKPAINRFIAGQKVYARDDVIEVNLTIKKEMTESAPETVVKFNLNPRMTPTDVYYVIQKEVLDNKTDSLDSGMDNLAALLNYIPGLFLKFTVWFLKLLDYFGLLPGAVTKVSPFHGSMFMTSMGSLGIPPVQHHLYDFGNLPVFIAFGPKRKKYILQSDGSVKEKRYCEFTATLDDRICDGYYYAAAFKTLSRYVSNPYLLDTPPEEVKYDIE
;
A
#
# COMPACT_ATOMS: atom_id res chain seq x y z
N MET A 1 22.94 5.52 -4.29
CA MET A 1 22.37 4.34 -3.59
C MET A 1 21.83 3.36 -4.64
N LYS A 2 22.24 2.08 -4.63
CA LYS A 2 21.63 1.07 -5.53
C LYS A 2 20.15 0.92 -5.13
N LYS A 3 19.21 1.20 -6.05
CA LYS A 3 17.78 1.01 -5.81
C LYS A 3 17.53 -0.45 -5.43
N ALA A 4 16.79 -0.67 -4.34
CA ALA A 4 16.36 -1.99 -3.97
C ALA A 4 15.41 -2.55 -5.04
N PHE A 5 15.49 -3.84 -5.31
CA PHE A 5 14.61 -4.51 -6.26
C PHE A 5 14.15 -5.84 -5.68
N ARG A 6 12.99 -6.31 -6.11
CA ARG A 6 12.51 -7.67 -5.82
C ARG A 6 12.19 -8.37 -7.12
N TYR A 7 12.14 -9.70 -7.07
CA TYR A 7 11.61 -10.48 -8.18
C TYR A 7 10.18 -10.90 -7.88
N THR A 8 9.26 -10.51 -8.74
CA THR A 8 7.83 -10.89 -8.70
C THR A 8 7.44 -11.58 -9.98
N ALA A 9 6.45 -12.46 -9.93
CA ALA A 9 5.89 -13.07 -11.14
C ALA A 9 4.51 -12.45 -11.39
N ARG A 10 4.16 -12.22 -12.67
CA ARG A 10 2.84 -11.69 -13.02
C ARG A 10 1.76 -12.74 -12.68
N PRO A 11 0.70 -12.37 -11.94
CA PRO A 11 -0.45 -13.25 -11.74
C PRO A 11 -1.08 -13.56 -13.10
N LEU A 12 -1.75 -14.71 -13.19
CA LEU A 12 -2.35 -15.21 -14.44
C LEU A 12 -1.36 -15.44 -15.61
N SER A 13 -0.05 -15.41 -15.38
CA SER A 13 0.92 -15.65 -16.45
C SER A 13 1.00 -17.13 -16.84
N PRO A 14 1.14 -17.45 -18.15
CA PRO A 14 1.29 -18.83 -18.63
C PRO A 14 2.49 -19.56 -18.02
N LEU A 15 3.60 -18.84 -17.77
CA LEU A 15 4.81 -19.41 -17.17
C LEU A 15 4.60 -19.82 -15.70
N VAL A 16 3.84 -19.06 -14.92
CA VAL A 16 3.48 -19.44 -13.54
C VAL A 16 2.55 -20.66 -13.55
N LEU A 17 1.61 -20.72 -14.50
CA LEU A 17 0.73 -21.88 -14.66
C LEU A 17 1.53 -23.13 -15.04
N LEU A 18 2.45 -23.03 -15.99
CA LEU A 18 3.30 -24.14 -16.41
C LEU A 18 4.20 -24.63 -15.26
N SER A 19 4.77 -23.69 -14.49
CA SER A 19 5.51 -24.01 -13.27
C SER A 19 4.66 -24.75 -12.24
N PHE A 20 3.40 -24.33 -12.04
CA PHE A 20 2.44 -25.02 -11.17
C PHE A 20 2.16 -26.45 -11.65
N LEU A 21 1.86 -26.64 -12.94
CA LEU A 21 1.56 -27.95 -13.52
C LEU A 21 2.76 -28.89 -13.42
N CYS A 22 3.98 -28.40 -13.67
CA CYS A 22 5.20 -29.18 -13.49
C CYS A 22 5.41 -29.59 -12.01
N ALA A 23 5.14 -28.69 -11.06
CA ALA A 23 5.27 -29.02 -9.63
C ALA A 23 4.21 -30.05 -9.19
N LEU A 24 2.98 -29.94 -9.72
CA LEU A 24 1.90 -30.89 -9.47
C LEU A 24 2.21 -32.27 -10.07
N ALA A 25 2.75 -32.32 -11.29
CA ALA A 25 3.22 -33.55 -11.92
C ALA A 25 4.34 -34.20 -11.09
N SER A 26 5.34 -33.41 -10.64
CA SER A 26 6.39 -33.91 -9.75
C SER A 26 5.83 -34.52 -8.47
N PHE A 27 4.85 -33.87 -7.84
CA PHE A 27 4.17 -34.40 -6.66
C PHE A 27 3.45 -35.71 -6.97
N GLY A 28 2.63 -35.76 -8.03
CA GLY A 28 1.87 -36.95 -8.43
C GLY A 28 2.76 -38.17 -8.71
N PHE A 29 3.82 -37.98 -9.50
CA PHE A 29 4.77 -39.05 -9.78
C PHE A 29 5.55 -39.50 -8.53
N ARG A 30 5.85 -38.60 -7.58
CA ARG A 30 6.46 -39.00 -6.29
C ARG A 30 5.52 -39.82 -5.42
N VAL A 31 4.24 -39.47 -5.37
CA VAL A 31 3.23 -40.31 -4.70
C VAL A 31 3.15 -41.69 -5.37
N TRP A 32 3.21 -41.73 -6.71
CA TRP A 32 3.23 -43.01 -7.43
C TRP A 32 4.48 -43.83 -7.11
N THR A 33 5.68 -43.23 -7.11
CA THR A 33 6.91 -43.96 -6.70
C THR A 33 6.82 -44.52 -5.27
N ALA A 34 6.08 -43.85 -4.37
CA ALA A 34 5.83 -44.34 -3.01
C ALA A 34 5.11 -45.69 -3.02
N GLY A 35 4.12 -45.84 -3.90
CA GLY A 35 3.30 -47.04 -4.02
C GLY A 35 4.10 -48.28 -4.44
N PHE A 36 5.20 -48.10 -5.18
CA PHE A 36 6.10 -49.20 -5.56
C PHE A 36 7.11 -49.59 -4.46
N ARG A 37 7.32 -48.72 -3.47
CA ARG A 37 8.44 -48.79 -2.52
C ARG A 37 8.03 -49.20 -1.10
N THR A 38 6.83 -49.77 -0.93
CA THR A 38 6.16 -50.01 0.35
C THR A 38 6.78 -51.07 1.29
N ALA A 39 7.97 -51.62 1.02
CA ALA A 39 8.50 -52.72 1.83
C ALA A 39 9.97 -52.62 2.32
N ALA A 40 10.73 -51.53 2.09
CA ALA A 40 12.18 -51.59 2.36
C ALA A 40 12.90 -50.25 2.68
N PHE A 41 12.42 -49.45 3.64
CA PHE A 41 13.20 -48.26 4.08
C PHE A 41 13.25 -48.10 5.61
N GLY A 42 14.44 -47.79 6.13
CA GLY A 42 14.61 -47.35 7.52
C GLY A 42 14.08 -45.93 7.74
N ALA A 43 13.70 -45.58 8.98
CA ALA A 43 13.04 -44.31 9.31
C ALA A 43 13.78 -43.03 8.83
N LYS A 44 15.12 -43.05 8.79
CA LYS A 44 15.94 -41.93 8.30
C LYS A 44 15.89 -41.77 6.77
N GLU A 45 15.83 -42.88 6.03
CA GLU A 45 15.74 -42.89 4.56
C GLU A 45 14.34 -42.47 4.10
N VAL A 46 13.29 -42.86 4.83
CA VAL A 46 11.91 -42.40 4.58
C VAL A 46 11.79 -40.88 4.73
N LEU A 47 12.39 -40.29 5.78
CA LEU A 47 12.26 -38.86 6.03
C LEU A 47 12.95 -38.03 4.94
N PHE A 48 14.21 -38.32 4.62
CA PHE A 48 15.01 -37.44 3.77
C PHE A 48 15.00 -37.79 2.27
N SER A 49 14.92 -39.07 1.93
CA SER A 49 14.92 -39.51 0.53
C SER A 49 13.52 -39.51 -0.07
N PHE A 50 12.48 -39.62 0.76
CA PHE A 50 11.09 -39.72 0.30
C PHE A 50 10.21 -38.54 0.74
N SER A 51 10.12 -38.21 2.03
CA SER A 51 9.18 -37.19 2.51
C SER A 51 9.59 -35.76 2.16
N ALA A 52 10.89 -35.42 2.23
CA ALA A 52 11.40 -34.07 1.94
C ALA A 52 11.13 -33.60 0.50
N PRO A 53 11.44 -34.38 -0.58
CA PRO A 53 11.17 -33.93 -1.93
C PRO A 53 9.68 -33.99 -2.31
N LEU A 54 8.88 -34.87 -1.68
CA LEU A 54 7.42 -34.89 -1.82
C LEU A 54 6.80 -33.60 -1.24
N LEU A 55 7.21 -33.23 -0.02
CA LEU A 55 6.82 -31.97 0.61
C LEU A 55 7.29 -30.75 -0.20
N ALA A 56 8.52 -30.80 -0.74
CA ALA A 56 9.03 -29.74 -1.62
C ALA A 56 8.11 -29.52 -2.83
N ALA A 57 7.75 -30.60 -3.55
CA ALA A 57 6.86 -30.51 -4.73
C ALA A 57 5.47 -29.98 -4.37
N CYS A 58 4.86 -30.50 -3.29
CA CYS A 58 3.55 -30.06 -2.82
C CYS A 58 3.55 -28.57 -2.43
N ILE A 59 4.49 -28.15 -1.59
CA ILE A 59 4.58 -26.75 -1.13
C ILE A 59 4.92 -25.82 -2.30
N PHE A 60 5.76 -26.26 -3.25
CA PHE A 60 6.07 -25.48 -4.44
C PHE A 60 4.83 -25.29 -5.32
N ALA A 61 4.04 -26.33 -5.56
CA ALA A 61 2.78 -26.25 -6.29
C ALA A 61 1.79 -25.29 -5.61
N LEU A 62 1.61 -25.40 -4.30
CA LEU A 62 0.76 -24.48 -3.52
C LEU A 62 1.23 -23.04 -3.60
N CYS A 63 2.55 -22.80 -3.55
CA CYS A 63 3.12 -21.46 -3.73
C CYS A 63 2.81 -20.92 -5.13
N MET A 64 3.02 -21.71 -6.20
CA MET A 64 2.76 -21.28 -7.56
C MET A 64 1.28 -21.03 -7.85
N PHE A 65 0.38 -21.86 -7.32
CA PHE A 65 -1.06 -21.63 -7.40
C PHE A 65 -1.47 -20.31 -6.74
N ARG A 66 -0.95 -20.03 -5.55
CA ARG A 66 -1.22 -18.78 -4.83
C ARG A 66 -0.59 -17.56 -5.51
N VAL A 67 0.59 -17.70 -6.11
CA VAL A 67 1.21 -16.64 -6.93
C VAL A 67 0.34 -16.36 -8.16
N TRP A 68 -0.15 -17.40 -8.84
CA TRP A 68 -1.04 -17.29 -10.01
C TRP A 68 -2.33 -16.53 -9.68
N ARG A 69 -2.92 -16.79 -8.50
CA ARG A 69 -4.12 -16.10 -7.96
C ARG A 69 -3.84 -14.77 -7.23
N LYS A 70 -2.62 -14.23 -7.26
CA LYS A 70 -2.24 -12.96 -6.60
C LYS A 70 -2.36 -12.96 -5.06
N GLN A 71 -2.27 -14.13 -4.42
CA GLN A 71 -2.45 -14.28 -2.97
C GLN A 71 -1.14 -14.29 -2.18
N VAL A 72 0.01 -14.57 -2.81
CA VAL A 72 1.31 -14.76 -2.13
C VAL A 72 2.47 -14.19 -2.94
N VAL A 73 3.51 -13.74 -2.23
CA VAL A 73 4.78 -13.26 -2.82
C VAL A 73 5.66 -14.45 -3.24
N THR A 74 6.25 -14.35 -4.43
CA THR A 74 7.18 -15.33 -5.05
C THR A 74 8.31 -15.80 -4.14
N GLN A 75 8.77 -15.00 -3.17
CA GLN A 75 9.82 -15.38 -2.22
C GLN A 75 9.52 -16.61 -1.37
N ARG A 76 8.24 -17.02 -1.24
CA ARG A 76 7.87 -18.22 -0.47
C ARG A 76 8.34 -19.53 -1.13
N THR A 77 8.75 -19.52 -2.41
CA THR A 77 9.33 -20.69 -3.10
C THR A 77 10.74 -21.04 -2.61
N ILE A 78 11.40 -20.16 -1.84
CA ILE A 78 12.70 -20.43 -1.21
C ILE A 78 12.64 -21.67 -0.31
N PHE A 79 11.58 -21.82 0.47
CA PHE A 79 11.44 -22.94 1.40
C PHE A 79 11.34 -24.31 0.69
N PRO A 80 10.41 -24.53 -0.25
CA PRO A 80 10.37 -25.80 -0.99
C PRO A 80 11.64 -26.06 -1.82
N TYR A 81 12.26 -25.03 -2.38
CA TYR A 81 13.55 -25.19 -3.07
C TYR A 81 14.68 -25.62 -2.12
N THR A 82 14.66 -25.16 -0.86
CA THR A 82 15.62 -25.58 0.18
C THR A 82 15.42 -27.04 0.55
N LEU A 83 14.18 -27.49 0.70
CA LEU A 83 13.87 -28.91 0.95
C LEU A 83 14.35 -29.80 -0.20
N PHE A 84 14.17 -29.35 -1.44
CA PHE A 84 14.65 -30.07 -2.61
C PHE A 84 16.18 -30.10 -2.70
N ALA A 85 16.86 -28.99 -2.42
CA ALA A 85 18.33 -28.93 -2.37
C ALA A 85 18.89 -29.88 -1.31
N LEU A 86 18.26 -29.96 -0.13
CA LEU A 86 18.65 -30.89 0.93
C LEU A 86 18.53 -32.35 0.47
N HIS A 87 17.44 -32.70 -0.22
CA HIS A 87 17.28 -34.02 -0.81
C HIS A 87 18.42 -34.37 -1.78
N ILE A 88 18.78 -33.43 -2.68
CA ILE A 88 19.87 -33.64 -3.64
C ILE A 88 21.24 -33.76 -2.95
N ILE A 89 21.51 -32.97 -1.91
CA ILE A 89 22.74 -33.06 -1.11
C ILE A 89 22.87 -34.46 -0.49
N ILE A 90 21.77 -34.98 0.06
CA ILE A 90 21.75 -36.32 0.67
C ILE A 90 22.00 -37.39 -0.39
N GLN A 91 21.39 -37.28 -1.58
CA GLN A 91 21.68 -38.20 -2.70
C GLN A 91 23.17 -38.21 -3.08
N PHE A 92 23.81 -37.04 -3.17
CA PHE A 92 25.25 -36.97 -3.45
C PHE A 92 26.10 -37.52 -2.29
N ALA A 93 25.67 -37.37 -1.05
CA ALA A 93 26.39 -37.89 0.13
C ALA A 93 26.46 -39.43 0.16
N TYR A 94 25.51 -40.12 -0.48
CA TYR A 94 25.51 -41.59 -0.59
C TYR A 94 26.35 -42.12 -1.77
N LEU A 95 26.96 -41.27 -2.60
CA LEU A 95 27.83 -41.73 -3.68
C LEU A 95 29.16 -42.28 -3.12
N PRO A 96 29.66 -43.40 -3.65
CA PRO A 96 30.89 -44.04 -3.14
C PRO A 96 32.16 -43.24 -3.43
N THR A 97 32.12 -42.31 -4.38
CA THR A 97 33.26 -41.50 -4.81
C THR A 97 33.26 -40.13 -4.15
N LEU A 98 34.19 -39.94 -3.19
CA LEU A 98 34.28 -38.72 -2.37
C LEU A 98 34.33 -37.44 -3.21
N TRP A 99 35.15 -37.39 -4.26
CA TRP A 99 35.27 -36.18 -5.08
C TRP A 99 33.99 -35.83 -5.85
N ILE A 100 33.28 -36.83 -6.37
CA ILE A 100 31.99 -36.62 -7.06
C ILE A 100 30.93 -36.16 -6.07
N SER A 101 30.91 -36.76 -4.87
CA SER A 101 30.04 -36.36 -3.77
C SER A 101 30.27 -34.89 -3.36
N LEU A 102 31.51 -34.50 -3.10
CA LEU A 102 31.87 -33.12 -2.71
C LEU A 102 31.54 -32.10 -3.80
N CYS A 103 31.82 -32.42 -5.07
CA CYS A 103 31.48 -31.56 -6.21
C CYS A 103 29.96 -31.39 -6.35
N GLY A 104 29.18 -32.47 -6.26
CA GLY A 104 27.72 -32.42 -6.36
C GLY A 104 27.08 -31.62 -5.23
N ILE A 105 27.56 -31.80 -4.00
CA ILE A 105 27.13 -31.02 -2.83
C ILE A 105 27.47 -29.54 -3.01
N GLY A 106 28.71 -29.22 -3.42
CA GLY A 106 29.17 -27.86 -3.64
C GLY A 106 28.37 -27.11 -4.71
N ILE A 107 28.07 -27.76 -5.84
CA ILE A 107 27.22 -27.21 -6.91
C ILE A 107 25.81 -26.94 -6.39
N THR A 108 25.23 -27.90 -5.65
CA THR A 108 23.88 -27.78 -5.10
C THR A 108 23.76 -26.63 -4.10
N LEU A 109 24.73 -26.51 -3.18
CA LEU A 109 24.80 -25.41 -2.22
C LEU A 109 24.96 -24.05 -2.91
N THR A 110 25.77 -23.99 -3.96
CA THR A 110 25.98 -22.77 -4.74
C THR A 110 24.69 -22.35 -5.45
N CYS A 111 23.99 -23.28 -6.09
CA CYS A 111 22.70 -23.02 -6.73
C CYS A 111 21.65 -22.58 -5.72
N TRP A 112 21.59 -23.25 -4.56
CA TRP A 112 20.74 -22.86 -3.43
C TRP A 112 21.00 -21.44 -2.96
N PHE A 113 22.26 -21.08 -2.72
CA PHE A 113 22.65 -19.76 -2.26
C PHE A 113 22.30 -18.67 -3.29
N LEU A 114 22.61 -18.91 -4.57
CA LEU A 114 22.29 -17.98 -5.65
C LEU A 114 20.78 -17.79 -5.80
N TYR A 115 20.00 -18.86 -5.74
CA TYR A 115 18.53 -18.80 -5.78
C TYR A 115 17.96 -18.00 -4.60
N PHE A 116 18.44 -18.29 -3.38
CA PHE A 116 18.05 -17.59 -2.15
C PHE A 116 18.35 -16.08 -2.21
N LYS A 117 19.57 -15.71 -2.60
CA LYS A 117 19.99 -14.31 -2.71
C LYS A 117 19.26 -13.57 -3.83
N THR A 118 19.01 -14.25 -4.95
CA THR A 118 18.30 -13.67 -6.09
C THR A 118 16.85 -13.38 -5.72
N LEU A 119 16.10 -14.34 -5.18
CA LEU A 119 14.70 -14.12 -4.79
C LEU A 119 14.54 -13.08 -3.67
N ARG A 120 15.49 -12.97 -2.75
CA ARG A 120 15.52 -11.90 -1.73
C ARG A 120 15.92 -10.53 -2.29
N GLY A 121 16.22 -10.42 -3.59
CA GLY A 121 16.59 -9.15 -4.22
C GLY A 121 17.99 -8.65 -3.83
N ARG A 122 18.86 -9.51 -3.29
CA ARG A 122 20.23 -9.13 -2.88
C ARG A 122 21.23 -9.17 -4.02
N ILE A 123 21.00 -10.04 -5.02
CA ILE A 123 21.85 -10.20 -6.21
C ILE A 123 20.94 -10.30 -7.45
N ALA A 124 21.34 -9.68 -8.55
CA ALA A 124 20.61 -9.76 -9.82
C ALA A 124 21.16 -10.89 -10.71
N PHE A 125 20.95 -12.15 -10.32
CA PHE A 125 21.50 -13.33 -11.01
C PHE A 125 20.44 -14.25 -11.64
N GLN A 126 19.25 -13.72 -11.95
CA GLN A 126 18.15 -14.50 -12.53
C GLN A 126 18.55 -15.19 -13.85
N LYS A 127 19.17 -14.46 -14.79
CA LYS A 127 19.55 -15.02 -16.11
C LYS A 127 20.55 -16.18 -15.97
N GLY A 128 21.51 -16.06 -15.06
CA GLY A 128 22.45 -17.13 -14.75
C GLY A 128 21.76 -18.35 -14.14
N LEU A 129 20.82 -18.14 -13.20
CA LEU A 129 20.01 -19.23 -12.64
C LEU A 129 19.16 -19.93 -13.70
N VAL A 130 18.57 -19.20 -14.65
CA VAL A 130 17.82 -19.77 -15.78
C VAL A 130 18.72 -20.67 -16.62
N ALA A 131 19.94 -20.22 -16.96
CA ALA A 131 20.89 -21.02 -17.74
C ALA A 131 21.28 -22.31 -16.99
N ILE A 132 21.65 -22.21 -15.71
CA ILE A 132 22.03 -23.37 -14.88
C ILE A 132 20.89 -24.37 -14.77
N HIS A 133 19.67 -23.91 -14.45
CA HIS A 133 18.51 -24.79 -14.29
C HIS A 133 18.00 -25.33 -15.63
N GLY A 134 18.25 -24.62 -16.74
CA GLY A 134 18.02 -25.12 -18.10
C GLY A 134 18.91 -26.32 -18.42
N ILE A 135 20.20 -26.26 -18.06
CA ILE A 135 21.12 -27.39 -18.21
C ILE A 135 20.67 -28.57 -17.35
N PHE A 136 20.33 -28.34 -16.08
CA PHE A 136 19.83 -29.42 -15.20
C PHE A 136 18.54 -30.05 -15.74
N PHE A 137 17.60 -29.23 -16.23
CA PHE A 137 16.38 -29.74 -16.84
C PHE A 137 16.67 -30.59 -18.08
N ALA A 138 17.57 -30.15 -18.96
CA ALA A 138 17.99 -30.92 -20.14
C ALA A 138 18.67 -32.25 -19.77
N LEU A 139 19.54 -32.25 -18.77
CA LEU A 139 20.16 -33.47 -18.24
C LEU A 139 19.12 -34.45 -17.69
N GLN A 140 18.07 -33.96 -17.03
CA GLN A 140 16.99 -34.82 -16.52
C GLN A 140 16.10 -35.36 -17.63
N LEU A 141 15.91 -34.65 -18.74
CA LEU A 141 15.25 -35.21 -19.92
C LEU A 141 16.03 -36.39 -20.51
N VAL A 142 17.36 -36.32 -20.51
CA VAL A 142 18.21 -37.48 -20.89
C VAL A 142 18.02 -38.63 -19.91
N GLN A 143 17.95 -38.37 -18.60
CA GLN A 143 17.70 -39.42 -17.60
C GLN A 143 16.35 -40.12 -17.78
N VAL A 144 15.30 -39.38 -18.15
CA VAL A 144 13.99 -39.96 -18.52
C VAL A 144 14.13 -40.93 -19.70
N PHE A 145 14.88 -40.54 -20.73
CA PHE A 145 15.12 -41.41 -21.89
C PHE A 145 15.95 -42.65 -21.56
N LEU A 146 16.97 -42.52 -20.71
CA LEU A 146 17.81 -43.65 -20.29
C LEU A 146 17.02 -44.68 -19.48
N HIS A 147 16.08 -44.25 -18.64
CA HIS A 147 15.27 -45.13 -17.79
C HIS A 147 13.97 -45.62 -18.45
N ARG A 148 13.75 -45.36 -19.74
CA ARG A 148 12.50 -45.71 -20.48
C ARG A 148 12.09 -47.18 -20.39
N ASN A 149 13.04 -48.08 -20.17
CA ASN A 149 12.80 -49.53 -20.11
C ASN A 149 12.45 -50.03 -18.70
N SER A 150 12.51 -49.18 -17.67
CA SER A 150 12.15 -49.53 -16.30
C SER A 150 11.02 -48.63 -15.83
N MET A 151 9.84 -49.18 -15.54
CA MET A 151 8.69 -48.38 -15.08
C MET A 151 9.01 -47.61 -13.79
N ALA A 152 9.67 -48.25 -12.82
CA ALA A 152 10.05 -47.59 -11.57
C ALA A 152 11.06 -46.45 -11.80
N GLY A 153 12.09 -46.70 -12.61
CA GLY A 153 13.10 -45.69 -12.95
C GLY A 153 12.55 -44.55 -13.80
N LEU A 154 11.64 -44.84 -14.72
CA LEU A 154 10.98 -43.86 -15.57
C LEU A 154 10.13 -42.89 -14.75
N VAL A 155 9.30 -43.41 -13.83
CA VAL A 155 8.45 -42.58 -12.97
C VAL A 155 9.30 -41.69 -12.05
N GLU A 156 10.40 -42.22 -11.51
CA GLU A 156 11.34 -41.46 -10.68
C GLU A 156 12.03 -40.33 -11.49
N ALA A 157 12.55 -40.66 -12.68
CA ALA A 157 13.20 -39.70 -13.57
C ALA A 157 12.23 -38.58 -14.01
N ILE A 158 10.99 -38.92 -14.38
CA ILE A 158 9.95 -37.94 -14.72
C ILE A 158 9.66 -37.04 -13.52
N SER A 159 9.56 -37.60 -12.32
CA SER A 159 9.28 -36.83 -11.11
C SER A 159 10.33 -35.75 -10.81
N VAL A 160 11.61 -36.07 -11.01
CA VAL A 160 12.75 -35.15 -10.81
C VAL A 160 12.78 -34.13 -11.94
N CYS A 161 12.63 -34.58 -13.19
CA CYS A 161 12.56 -33.71 -14.37
C CYS A 161 11.44 -32.66 -14.24
N SER A 162 10.24 -33.07 -13.81
CA SER A 162 9.12 -32.16 -13.58
C SER A 162 9.42 -31.12 -12.49
N PHE A 163 10.16 -31.45 -11.42
CA PHE A 163 10.52 -30.45 -10.41
C PHE A 163 11.51 -29.42 -10.96
N TYR A 164 12.53 -29.85 -11.71
CA TYR A 164 13.46 -28.91 -12.38
C TYR A 164 12.73 -28.03 -13.40
N GLY A 165 11.76 -28.58 -14.13
CA GLY A 165 10.88 -27.80 -15.02
C GLY A 165 10.07 -26.75 -14.24
N ALA A 166 9.52 -27.11 -13.08
CA ALA A 166 8.80 -26.17 -12.23
C ALA A 166 9.67 -24.99 -11.79
N VAL A 167 10.90 -25.26 -11.34
CA VAL A 167 11.86 -24.21 -10.94
C VAL A 167 12.28 -23.36 -12.14
N LEU A 168 12.53 -23.96 -13.30
CA LEU A 168 12.92 -23.24 -14.53
C LEU A 168 11.82 -22.28 -15.00
N PHE A 169 10.57 -22.75 -15.10
CA PHE A 169 9.45 -21.89 -15.50
C PHE A 169 9.15 -20.81 -14.47
N HIS A 170 9.34 -21.10 -13.17
CA HIS A 170 9.26 -20.08 -12.13
C HIS A 170 10.32 -18.98 -12.35
N LEU A 171 11.58 -19.36 -12.57
CA LEU A 171 12.68 -18.42 -12.83
C LEU A 171 12.45 -17.60 -14.09
N LEU A 172 11.89 -18.19 -15.16
CA LEU A 172 11.50 -17.48 -16.38
C LEU A 172 10.34 -16.52 -16.15
N ALA A 173 9.42 -16.86 -15.24
CA ALA A 173 8.29 -15.99 -14.88
C ALA A 173 8.67 -14.79 -14.01
N LEU A 174 9.86 -14.80 -13.38
CA LEU A 174 10.31 -13.70 -12.53
C LEU A 174 10.57 -12.45 -13.37
N GLN A 175 10.04 -11.34 -12.91
CA GLN A 175 10.30 -10.00 -13.40
C GLN A 175 10.96 -9.20 -12.29
N LYS A 176 11.99 -8.44 -12.65
CA LYS A 176 12.62 -7.51 -11.74
C LYS A 176 11.69 -6.31 -11.57
N GLU A 177 11.16 -6.15 -10.38
CA GLU A 177 10.38 -5.00 -9.97
C GLU A 177 11.30 -4.09 -9.14
N GLU A 178 11.50 -2.84 -9.59
CA GLU A 178 12.11 -1.84 -8.72
C GLU A 178 11.18 -1.64 -7.53
N LEU A 179 11.72 -1.85 -6.34
CA LEU A 179 10.94 -1.60 -5.15
C LEU A 179 10.72 -0.09 -5.01
N PRO A 180 9.60 0.34 -4.43
CA PRO A 180 9.48 1.70 -3.95
C PRO A 180 10.71 2.00 -3.07
N THR A 181 11.14 3.25 -3.06
CA THR A 181 12.39 3.73 -2.45
C THR A 181 12.60 3.29 -1.01
N ARG A 182 11.58 2.82 -0.28
CA ARG A 182 11.66 2.34 1.11
C ARG A 182 10.83 1.09 1.39
N PHE A 183 11.41 0.16 2.16
CA PHE A 183 10.74 -1.05 2.66
C PHE A 183 9.98 -0.78 3.96
N ARG A 184 8.83 -1.43 4.14
CA ARG A 184 8.14 -1.50 5.44
C ARG A 184 9.04 -2.13 6.50
N ARG A 185 9.09 -1.55 7.69
CA ARG A 185 9.87 -1.99 8.85
C ARG A 185 8.93 -2.41 9.99
N ARG A 186 9.49 -3.10 10.99
CA ARG A 186 8.74 -3.47 12.21
C ARG A 186 8.19 -2.21 12.88
N GLY A 187 6.90 -2.25 13.24
CA GLY A 187 6.19 -1.14 13.87
C GLY A 187 5.50 -0.18 12.89
N ASP A 188 5.67 -0.36 11.58
CA ASP A 188 4.88 0.35 10.58
C ASP A 188 3.43 -0.18 10.58
N ARG A 189 2.49 0.70 10.25
CA ARG A 189 1.06 0.40 10.14
C ARG A 189 0.67 0.15 8.68
N PRO A 190 -0.51 -0.42 8.40
CA PRO A 190 -1.02 -0.52 7.04
C PRO A 190 -1.14 0.85 6.35
N ASP A 191 -1.53 1.89 7.09
CA ASP A 191 -1.86 3.24 6.62
C ASP A 191 -0.74 4.28 6.80
N GLY A 192 0.44 3.85 7.26
CA GLY A 192 1.60 4.72 7.38
C GLY A 192 2.84 4.05 7.96
N ARG A 193 3.98 4.69 7.72
CA ARG A 193 5.29 4.25 8.23
C ARG A 193 5.63 4.98 9.52
N LEU A 194 6.21 4.28 10.48
CA LEU A 194 6.65 4.89 11.73
C LEU A 194 7.84 5.82 11.47
N ILE A 195 7.78 7.06 11.95
CA ILE A 195 8.93 7.98 11.90
C ILE A 195 9.85 7.69 13.08
N ARG A 196 11.14 7.57 12.82
CA ARG A 196 12.17 7.16 13.80
C ARG A 196 13.26 8.22 13.99
N THR A 197 13.46 9.13 13.05
CA THR A 197 14.55 10.12 13.09
C THR A 197 14.12 11.48 13.66
N ARG A 198 13.10 11.53 14.52
CA ARG A 198 12.65 12.79 15.17
C ARG A 198 13.41 13.09 16.45
N PRO A 199 13.54 14.39 16.82
CA PRO A 199 14.04 14.79 18.12
C PRO A 199 13.29 14.08 19.26
N PRO A 200 13.96 13.71 20.37
CA PRO A 200 13.32 13.00 21.48
C PRO A 200 12.09 13.70 22.05
N MET A 201 12.09 15.03 22.13
CA MET A 201 10.95 15.81 22.64
C MET A 201 9.67 15.60 21.83
N ASP A 202 9.76 15.47 20.51
CA ASP A 202 8.61 15.21 19.65
C ASP A 202 7.97 13.85 19.93
N ASN A 203 8.81 12.85 20.27
CA ASN A 203 8.32 11.52 20.62
C ASN A 203 7.64 11.53 21.98
N VAL A 204 8.24 12.21 22.97
CA VAL A 204 7.67 12.34 24.31
C VAL A 204 6.39 13.18 24.31
N GLY A 205 6.33 14.21 23.47
CA GLY A 205 5.16 15.09 23.33
C GLY A 205 3.88 14.33 23.02
N ALA A 206 3.95 13.26 22.22
CA ALA A 206 2.79 12.41 21.92
C ALA A 206 2.27 11.62 23.14
N TYR A 207 3.12 11.37 24.14
CA TYR A 207 2.74 10.75 25.42
C TYR A 207 2.26 11.76 26.47
N ILE A 208 2.65 13.03 26.36
CA ILE A 208 2.16 14.11 27.23
C ILE A 208 0.81 14.62 26.73
N MET A 209 0.73 14.97 25.45
CA MET A 209 -0.48 15.45 24.80
C MET A 209 -1.24 14.26 24.21
N VAL A 210 -1.97 13.54 25.06
CA VAL A 210 -2.59 12.25 24.69
C VAL A 210 -3.75 12.40 23.70
N SER A 211 -4.68 13.32 23.97
CA SER A 211 -5.86 13.55 23.12
C SER A 211 -5.52 14.45 21.92
N LYS A 212 -6.24 14.30 20.81
CA LYS A 212 -6.05 15.20 19.65
C LYS A 212 -6.67 16.57 19.93
N ILE A 213 -7.80 16.58 20.64
CA ILE A 213 -8.45 17.83 21.05
C ILE A 213 -7.49 18.67 21.90
N GLY A 214 -6.79 18.06 22.87
CA GLY A 214 -5.82 18.75 23.72
C GLY A 214 -4.52 19.13 23.01
N ALA A 215 -4.21 18.50 21.88
CA ALA A 215 -3.03 18.76 21.04
C ALA A 215 -3.35 19.64 19.80
N SER A 216 -4.55 20.24 19.76
CA SER A 216 -5.01 20.98 18.58
C SER A 216 -4.53 22.42 18.60
N ASN A 217 -3.85 22.83 17.54
CA ASN A 217 -3.60 24.24 17.22
C ASN A 217 -4.62 24.74 16.23
N GLN A 218 -5.04 26.00 16.38
CA GLN A 218 -6.06 26.60 15.53
C GLN A 218 -5.54 27.85 14.85
N PHE A 219 -5.87 27.99 13.57
CA PHE A 219 -5.46 29.10 12.72
C PHE A 219 -6.66 29.60 11.92
N ARG A 220 -6.74 30.91 11.69
CA ARG A 220 -7.76 31.56 10.86
C ARG A 220 -7.07 32.54 9.92
N ASP A 221 -7.40 32.47 8.65
CA ASP A 221 -6.82 33.33 7.62
C ASP A 221 -7.75 33.39 6.39
N GLU A 222 -7.32 34.08 5.35
CA GLU A 222 -8.06 34.25 4.11
C GLU A 222 -7.21 34.03 2.86
N PHE A 223 -7.80 33.39 1.85
CA PHE A 223 -7.19 33.25 0.54
C PHE A 223 -7.68 34.36 -0.39
N GLU A 224 -6.76 35.06 -1.07
CA GLU A 224 -7.13 35.87 -2.24
C GLU A 224 -7.50 34.92 -3.39
N ILE A 225 -8.75 34.97 -3.86
CA ILE A 225 -9.32 34.02 -4.84
C ILE A 225 -9.63 34.65 -6.20
N ALA A 226 -9.25 35.90 -6.44
CA ALA A 226 -9.60 36.60 -7.69
C ALA A 226 -9.11 35.85 -8.95
N LYS A 227 -7.88 35.33 -8.95
CA LYS A 227 -7.37 34.49 -10.04
C LYS A 227 -8.03 33.11 -10.05
N ALA A 228 -8.32 32.54 -8.88
CA ALA A 228 -8.99 31.25 -8.79
C ALA A 228 -10.39 31.26 -9.39
N GLU A 229 -11.12 32.35 -9.27
CA GLU A 229 -12.43 32.47 -9.91
C GLU A 229 -12.36 32.54 -11.42
N LYS A 230 -11.40 33.28 -11.98
CA LYS A 230 -11.14 33.29 -13.42
C LYS A 230 -10.80 31.89 -13.93
N TYR A 231 -9.93 31.19 -13.19
CA TYR A 231 -9.55 29.80 -13.48
C TYR A 231 -10.75 28.85 -13.41
N ILE A 232 -11.62 28.97 -12.40
CA ILE A 232 -12.84 28.16 -12.28
C ILE A 232 -13.77 28.38 -13.47
N LEU A 233 -13.98 29.63 -13.88
CA LEU A 233 -14.81 29.95 -15.05
C LEU A 233 -14.21 29.36 -16.34
N GLN A 234 -12.89 29.41 -16.49
CA GLN A 234 -12.19 28.81 -17.61
C GLN A 234 -12.39 27.29 -17.64
N LYS A 235 -12.13 26.58 -16.53
CA LYS A 235 -12.32 25.12 -16.42
C LYS A 235 -13.76 24.69 -16.71
N ARG A 236 -14.75 25.50 -16.29
CA ARG A 236 -16.16 25.27 -16.65
C ARG A 236 -16.43 25.41 -18.15
N LYS A 237 -15.81 26.39 -18.81
CA LYS A 237 -15.89 26.57 -20.28
C LYS A 237 -15.19 25.43 -21.03
N GLU A 238 -14.14 24.86 -20.48
CA GLU A 238 -13.45 23.65 -20.98
C GLU A 238 -14.29 22.36 -20.82
N GLY A 239 -15.50 22.44 -20.25
CA GLY A 239 -16.42 21.32 -20.12
C GLY A 239 -16.52 20.70 -18.72
N LEU A 240 -15.73 21.16 -17.74
CA LEU A 240 -15.78 20.68 -16.36
C LEU A 240 -16.96 21.33 -15.61
N LYS A 241 -18.18 20.86 -15.89
CA LYS A 241 -19.42 21.35 -15.27
C LYS A 241 -19.37 21.20 -13.76
N GLY A 242 -19.72 22.26 -13.03
CA GLY A 242 -19.69 22.23 -11.56
C GLY A 242 -18.30 22.35 -10.92
N PHE A 243 -17.23 22.49 -11.71
CA PHE A 243 -15.90 22.82 -11.18
C PHE A 243 -15.98 24.07 -10.29
N GLY A 244 -15.24 24.14 -9.19
CA GLY A 244 -15.49 25.12 -8.13
C GLY A 244 -14.32 25.30 -7.18
N LEU A 245 -14.46 26.20 -6.21
CA LEU A 245 -13.37 26.54 -5.29
C LEU A 245 -12.90 25.33 -4.47
N MET A 246 -13.83 24.44 -4.08
CA MET A 246 -13.53 23.20 -3.38
C MET A 246 -12.52 22.33 -4.16
N HIS A 247 -12.68 22.17 -5.48
CA HIS A 247 -11.73 21.45 -6.34
C HIS A 247 -10.34 22.09 -6.33
N VAL A 248 -10.28 23.43 -6.35
CA VAL A 248 -9.03 24.19 -6.27
C VAL A 248 -8.36 23.99 -4.92
N LEU A 249 -9.11 24.07 -3.81
CA LEU A 249 -8.59 23.88 -2.45
C LEU A 249 -8.03 22.47 -2.26
N VAL A 250 -8.74 21.44 -2.72
CA VAL A 250 -8.27 20.04 -2.64
C VAL A 250 -7.02 19.85 -3.49
N ALA A 251 -7.00 20.33 -4.73
CA ALA A 251 -5.81 20.22 -5.59
C ALA A 251 -4.60 20.98 -5.02
N ALA A 252 -4.83 22.16 -4.44
CA ALA A 252 -3.80 22.93 -3.77
C ALA A 252 -3.27 22.20 -2.53
N TYR A 253 -4.14 21.55 -1.75
CA TYR A 253 -3.73 20.73 -0.61
C TYR A 253 -2.91 19.51 -1.05
N VAL A 254 -3.35 18.77 -2.08
CA VAL A 254 -2.59 17.65 -2.67
C VAL A 254 -1.19 18.09 -3.08
N ARG A 255 -1.09 19.22 -3.78
CA ARG A 255 0.22 19.77 -4.18
C ARG A 255 1.05 20.19 -2.98
N THR A 256 0.44 20.81 -1.97
CA THR A 256 1.12 21.22 -0.76
C THR A 256 1.69 20.02 -0.01
N VAL A 257 0.94 18.92 0.11
CA VAL A 257 1.43 17.67 0.72
C VAL A 257 2.60 17.09 -0.09
N ALA A 258 2.57 17.15 -1.42
CA ALA A 258 3.66 16.68 -2.26
C ALA A 258 4.98 17.45 -2.02
N GLU A 259 4.91 18.75 -1.67
CA GLU A 259 6.09 19.56 -1.35
C GLU A 259 6.44 19.61 0.14
N LYS A 260 5.45 19.42 1.00
CA LYS A 260 5.51 19.58 2.45
C LYS A 260 4.90 18.36 3.14
N PRO A 261 5.50 17.16 3.01
CA PRO A 261 4.88 15.90 3.45
C PRO A 261 4.61 15.81 4.95
N ALA A 262 5.27 16.60 5.80
CA ALA A 262 5.10 16.50 7.24
C ALA A 262 3.68 16.90 7.73
N ILE A 263 2.92 17.69 6.95
CA ILE A 263 1.51 18.00 7.29
C ILE A 263 0.59 16.79 7.09
N ASN A 264 1.07 15.77 6.36
CA ASN A 264 0.37 14.51 6.12
C ASN A 264 0.91 13.37 7.01
N ARG A 265 1.52 13.73 8.14
CA ARG A 265 1.82 12.81 9.24
C ARG A 265 0.59 12.63 10.12
N PHE A 266 0.57 11.59 10.94
CA PHE A 266 -0.50 11.36 11.91
C PHE A 266 0.03 10.72 13.19
N ILE A 267 -0.70 10.90 14.29
CA ILE A 267 -0.44 10.21 15.55
C ILE A 267 -1.34 8.98 15.68
N ALA A 268 -0.74 7.85 16.03
CA ALA A 268 -1.47 6.66 16.47
C ALA A 268 -0.65 5.90 17.51
N GLY A 269 -1.28 5.39 18.59
CA GLY A 269 -0.55 4.71 19.67
C GLY A 269 0.57 5.55 20.29
N GLN A 270 0.37 6.87 20.40
CA GLN A 270 1.36 7.89 20.78
C GLN A 270 2.67 7.85 19.98
N LYS A 271 2.59 7.43 18.72
CA LYS A 271 3.72 7.45 17.79
C LYS A 271 3.34 8.24 16.55
N VAL A 272 4.34 8.88 15.96
CA VAL A 272 4.18 9.68 14.74
C VAL A 272 4.44 8.80 13.53
N TYR A 273 3.50 8.79 12.61
CA TYR A 273 3.59 8.08 11.34
C TYR A 273 3.56 9.07 10.17
N ALA A 274 4.33 8.81 9.13
CA ALA A 274 4.12 9.45 7.84
C ALA A 274 3.12 8.60 7.04
N ARG A 275 2.09 9.21 6.45
CA ARG A 275 1.23 8.50 5.49
C ARG A 275 2.03 8.08 4.27
N ASP A 276 1.54 7.02 3.64
CA ASP A 276 2.09 6.53 2.37
C ASP A 276 1.65 7.42 1.20
N ASP A 277 1.77 6.91 -0.03
CA ASP A 277 1.60 7.68 -1.27
C ASP A 277 0.15 8.08 -1.60
N VAL A 278 -0.82 7.82 -0.72
CA VAL A 278 -2.23 8.17 -0.92
C VAL A 278 -2.62 9.29 0.05
N ILE A 279 -3.21 10.35 -0.51
CA ILE A 279 -3.76 11.47 0.24
C ILE A 279 -5.27 11.24 0.34
N GLU A 280 -5.76 11.05 1.55
CA GLU A 280 -7.17 10.76 1.82
C GLU A 280 -7.88 12.01 2.33
N VAL A 281 -8.81 12.58 1.56
CA VAL A 281 -9.55 13.79 1.94
C VAL A 281 -11.00 13.42 2.23
N ASN A 282 -11.46 13.71 3.44
CA ASN A 282 -12.86 13.53 3.85
C ASN A 282 -13.63 14.84 3.66
N LEU A 283 -14.85 14.77 3.12
CA LEU A 283 -15.73 15.91 2.91
C LEU A 283 -17.15 15.57 3.36
N THR A 284 -17.72 16.41 4.22
CA THR A 284 -19.14 16.35 4.53
C THR A 284 -19.95 16.90 3.36
N ILE A 285 -20.93 16.14 2.91
CA ILE A 285 -21.86 16.49 1.84
C ILE A 285 -23.28 16.32 2.36
N LYS A 286 -24.11 17.33 2.12
CA LYS A 286 -25.55 17.21 2.29
C LYS A 286 -26.17 16.73 0.97
N LYS A 287 -26.97 15.67 1.02
CA LYS A 287 -27.59 15.11 -0.21
C LYS A 287 -28.54 16.13 -0.84
N GLU A 288 -29.29 16.85 -0.02
CA GLU A 288 -30.19 17.94 -0.41
C GLU A 288 -30.02 19.14 0.52
N MET A 289 -30.28 20.35 0.03
CA MET A 289 -30.20 21.59 0.82
C MET A 289 -31.51 21.84 1.58
N THR A 290 -31.92 20.87 2.40
CA THR A 290 -33.07 20.95 3.31
C THR A 290 -32.62 20.66 4.73
N GLU A 291 -33.38 21.06 5.75
CA GLU A 291 -33.01 20.81 7.15
C GLU A 291 -33.03 19.33 7.50
N SER A 292 -34.02 18.59 6.98
CA SER A 292 -34.25 17.16 7.24
C SER A 292 -33.36 16.21 6.46
N ALA A 293 -32.67 16.68 5.41
CA ALA A 293 -31.81 15.80 4.62
C ALA A 293 -30.59 15.33 5.43
N PRO A 294 -30.26 14.02 5.36
CA PRO A 294 -29.11 13.49 6.06
C PRO A 294 -27.80 14.05 5.48
N GLU A 295 -26.82 14.24 6.37
CA GLU A 295 -25.43 14.49 6.00
C GLU A 295 -24.70 13.15 5.84
N THR A 296 -23.81 13.08 4.85
CA THR A 296 -22.91 11.94 4.66
C THR A 296 -21.49 12.44 4.48
N VAL A 297 -20.50 11.58 4.72
CA VAL A 297 -19.09 11.93 4.52
C VAL A 297 -18.52 11.10 3.39
N VAL A 298 -17.99 11.79 2.38
CA VAL A 298 -17.33 11.16 1.24
C VAL A 298 -15.82 11.24 1.42
N LYS A 299 -15.13 10.14 1.15
CA LYS A 299 -13.68 10.03 1.28
C LYS A 299 -13.03 9.88 -0.09
N PHE A 300 -12.17 10.82 -0.46
CA PHE A 300 -11.46 10.83 -1.74
C PHE A 300 -10.04 10.31 -1.58
N ASN A 301 -9.62 9.40 -2.45
CA ASN A 301 -8.24 8.93 -2.53
C ASN A 301 -7.50 9.63 -3.66
N LEU A 302 -6.49 10.43 -3.32
CA LEU A 302 -5.79 11.31 -4.25
C LEU A 302 -4.30 10.95 -4.32
N ASN A 303 -3.74 10.98 -5.52
CA ASN A 303 -2.31 10.82 -5.73
C ASN A 303 -1.62 12.19 -5.64
N PRO A 304 -0.46 12.32 -4.96
CA PRO A 304 0.32 13.57 -4.85
C PRO A 304 0.63 14.26 -6.19
N ARG A 305 0.58 13.53 -7.31
CA ARG A 305 0.85 14.05 -8.66
C ARG A 305 -0.38 14.57 -9.42
N MET A 306 -1.57 14.44 -8.86
CA MET A 306 -2.82 14.85 -9.52
C MET A 306 -2.89 16.35 -9.77
N THR A 307 -3.47 16.70 -10.91
CA THR A 307 -3.83 18.06 -11.31
C THR A 307 -5.28 18.39 -10.87
N PRO A 308 -5.73 19.66 -10.95
CA PRO A 308 -7.11 20.01 -10.62
C PRO A 308 -8.15 19.29 -11.48
N THR A 309 -7.81 18.98 -12.73
CA THR A 309 -8.68 18.19 -13.62
C THR A 309 -8.83 16.76 -13.11
N ASP A 310 -7.74 16.12 -12.69
CA ASP A 310 -7.79 14.77 -12.10
C ASP A 310 -8.62 14.74 -10.81
N VAL A 311 -8.38 15.73 -9.94
CA VAL A 311 -9.12 15.91 -8.68
C VAL A 311 -10.62 16.08 -8.96
N TYR A 312 -10.99 16.85 -9.98
CA TYR A 312 -12.38 17.00 -10.39
C TYR A 312 -13.02 15.67 -10.77
N TYR A 313 -12.36 14.84 -11.58
CA TYR A 313 -12.92 13.55 -11.97
C TYR A 313 -13.03 12.58 -10.79
N VAL A 314 -12.06 12.57 -9.87
CA VAL A 314 -12.14 11.76 -8.64
C VAL A 314 -13.32 12.20 -7.79
N ILE A 315 -13.45 13.49 -7.50
CA ILE A 315 -14.54 14.00 -6.66
C ILE A 315 -15.89 13.75 -7.33
N GLN A 316 -16.04 14.00 -8.63
CA GLN A 316 -17.31 13.78 -9.32
C GLN A 316 -17.71 12.32 -9.34
N LYS A 317 -16.77 11.40 -9.51
CA LYS A 317 -17.03 9.96 -9.41
C LYS A 317 -17.55 9.60 -8.02
N GLU A 318 -16.82 9.97 -6.97
CA GLU A 318 -17.20 9.63 -5.59
C GLU A 318 -18.53 10.29 -5.18
N VAL A 319 -18.79 11.53 -5.61
CA VAL A 319 -20.07 12.20 -5.36
C VAL A 319 -21.22 11.54 -6.12
N LEU A 320 -21.00 11.10 -7.36
CA LEU A 320 -22.02 10.41 -8.14
C LEU A 320 -22.36 9.07 -7.49
N ASP A 321 -21.35 8.26 -7.19
CA ASP A 321 -21.50 6.94 -6.56
C ASP A 321 -22.30 7.06 -5.25
N ASN A 322 -21.99 8.06 -4.40
CA ASN A 322 -22.70 8.31 -3.14
C ASN A 322 -24.10 8.96 -3.29
N LYS A 323 -24.45 9.50 -4.46
CA LYS A 323 -25.79 10.08 -4.73
C LYS A 323 -26.75 9.05 -5.34
N THR A 324 -26.26 8.16 -6.19
CA THR A 324 -27.08 7.10 -6.81
C THR A 324 -27.44 5.99 -5.84
N ASP A 325 -26.57 5.69 -4.88
CA ASP A 325 -26.83 4.71 -3.84
C ASP A 325 -27.76 5.34 -2.78
N SER A 326 -29.05 5.00 -2.87
CA SER A 326 -30.10 5.59 -2.06
C SER A 326 -29.88 5.42 -0.54
N LEU A 327 -29.05 4.45 -0.09
CA LEU A 327 -28.76 4.19 1.33
C LEU A 327 -27.32 3.74 1.68
N ASP A 328 -26.37 3.62 0.74
CA ASP A 328 -25.17 2.75 0.94
C ASP A 328 -23.79 3.46 0.87
N SER A 329 -23.56 4.56 1.60
CA SER A 329 -22.17 4.91 1.89
C SER A 329 -21.60 3.88 2.88
N GLY A 330 -20.37 3.41 2.67
CA GLY A 330 -19.77 2.39 3.53
C GLY A 330 -19.70 2.80 5.01
N MET A 331 -19.70 4.11 5.29
CA MET A 331 -19.75 4.66 6.65
C MET A 331 -21.17 4.60 7.24
N ASP A 332 -22.19 4.96 6.47
CA ASP A 332 -23.58 4.93 6.94
C ASP A 332 -23.99 3.51 7.32
N ASN A 333 -23.53 2.50 6.56
CA ASN A 333 -23.72 1.09 6.89
C ASN A 333 -22.99 0.65 8.16
N LEU A 334 -21.75 1.11 8.35
CA LEU A 334 -21.01 0.86 9.59
C LEU A 334 -21.73 1.49 10.79
N ALA A 335 -22.23 2.72 10.64
CA ALA A 335 -22.96 3.44 11.67
C ALA A 335 -24.29 2.73 12.00
N ALA A 336 -25.04 2.31 10.99
CA ALA A 336 -26.28 1.55 11.16
C ALA A 336 -26.02 0.24 11.91
N LEU A 337 -24.98 -0.51 11.54
CA LEU A 337 -24.59 -1.74 12.23
C LEU A 337 -24.26 -1.48 13.72
N LEU A 338 -23.50 -0.43 14.01
CA LEU A 338 -23.17 -0.05 15.38
C LEU A 338 -24.39 0.41 16.18
N ASN A 339 -25.38 1.03 15.52
CA ASN A 339 -26.60 1.52 16.16
C ASN A 339 -27.52 0.39 16.67
N TYR A 340 -27.41 -0.82 16.13
CA TYR A 340 -28.12 -1.99 16.66
C TYR A 340 -27.57 -2.48 18.01
N ILE A 341 -26.39 -2.02 18.42
CA ILE A 341 -25.74 -2.44 19.66
C ILE A 341 -26.31 -1.61 20.83
N PRO A 342 -26.84 -2.25 21.90
CA PRO A 342 -27.31 -1.51 23.07
C PRO A 342 -26.19 -0.66 23.70
N GLY A 343 -26.53 0.50 24.25
CA GLY A 343 -25.57 1.54 24.63
C GLY A 343 -24.37 1.09 25.48
N LEU A 344 -24.57 0.18 26.44
CA LEU A 344 -23.47 -0.35 27.28
C LEU A 344 -22.46 -1.16 26.43
N PHE A 345 -22.97 -2.03 25.56
CA PHE A 345 -22.15 -2.82 24.65
C PHE A 345 -21.53 -1.95 23.55
N LEU A 346 -22.22 -0.88 23.11
CA LEU A 346 -21.68 0.06 22.14
C LEU A 346 -20.48 0.82 22.73
N LYS A 347 -20.58 1.26 23.99
CA LYS A 347 -19.46 1.88 24.71
C LYS A 347 -18.24 0.94 24.78
N PHE A 348 -18.46 -0.33 25.12
CA PHE A 348 -17.40 -1.34 25.10
C PHE A 348 -16.83 -1.55 23.69
N THR A 349 -17.68 -1.63 22.68
CA THR A 349 -17.29 -1.81 21.28
C THR A 349 -16.41 -0.66 20.81
N VAL A 350 -16.81 0.60 21.05
CA VAL A 350 -16.01 1.78 20.69
C VAL A 350 -14.69 1.81 21.45
N TRP A 351 -14.68 1.46 22.73
CA TRP A 351 -13.43 1.32 23.48
C TRP A 351 -12.50 0.26 22.89
N PHE A 352 -13.05 -0.90 22.51
CA PHE A 352 -12.29 -1.97 21.88
C PHE A 352 -11.76 -1.57 20.50
N LEU A 353 -12.54 -0.88 19.68
CA LEU A 353 -12.08 -0.33 18.39
C LEU A 353 -10.96 0.69 18.57
N LYS A 354 -11.05 1.56 19.60
CA LYS A 354 -9.97 2.47 19.98
C LYS A 354 -8.70 1.72 20.39
N LEU A 355 -8.83 0.62 21.12
CA LEU A 355 -7.70 -0.24 21.50
C LEU A 355 -7.04 -0.89 20.28
N LEU A 356 -7.84 -1.41 19.34
CA LEU A 356 -7.33 -1.97 18.10
C LEU A 356 -6.62 -0.90 17.26
N ASP A 357 -7.22 0.28 17.13
CA ASP A 357 -6.61 1.39 16.39
C ASP A 357 -5.32 1.85 17.07
N TYR A 358 -5.27 1.92 18.40
CA TYR A 358 -4.06 2.24 19.15
C TYR A 358 -2.86 1.36 18.77
N PHE A 359 -3.07 0.04 18.65
CA PHE A 359 -2.03 -0.92 18.27
C PHE A 359 -1.88 -1.11 16.76
N GLY A 360 -2.65 -0.41 15.93
CA GLY A 360 -2.65 -0.59 14.47
C GLY A 360 -3.22 -1.92 13.99
N LEU A 361 -4.10 -2.52 14.80
CA LEU A 361 -4.79 -3.79 14.55
C LEU A 361 -6.22 -3.58 14.04
N LEU A 362 -6.67 -2.32 13.88
CA LEU A 362 -7.99 -2.02 13.35
C LEU A 362 -8.11 -2.56 11.91
N PRO A 363 -9.18 -3.30 11.56
CA PRO A 363 -9.33 -3.86 10.22
C PRO A 363 -9.32 -2.77 9.14
N GLY A 364 -8.55 -3.00 8.06
CA GLY A 364 -8.43 -2.04 6.97
C GLY A 364 -9.74 -1.73 6.24
N ALA A 365 -10.76 -2.58 6.36
CA ALA A 365 -12.10 -2.28 5.87
C ALA A 365 -12.76 -1.13 6.66
N VAL A 366 -12.56 -1.09 7.98
CA VAL A 366 -13.08 -0.04 8.86
C VAL A 366 -12.36 1.29 8.60
N THR A 367 -11.04 1.30 8.47
CA THR A 367 -10.28 2.53 8.20
C THR A 367 -10.58 3.13 6.83
N LYS A 368 -10.96 2.30 5.85
CA LYS A 368 -11.34 2.76 4.51
C LYS A 368 -12.65 3.53 4.51
N VAL A 369 -13.64 3.08 5.27
CA VAL A 369 -14.95 3.75 5.35
C VAL A 369 -14.99 4.83 6.43
N SER A 370 -14.11 4.73 7.43
CA SER A 370 -14.12 5.67 8.56
C SER A 370 -13.69 7.08 8.11
N PRO A 371 -14.52 8.11 8.33
CA PRO A 371 -14.19 9.48 8.00
C PRO A 371 -13.18 10.07 8.99
N PHE A 372 -12.85 9.33 10.06
CA PHE A 372 -11.90 9.74 11.09
C PHE A 372 -10.45 9.35 10.77
N HIS A 373 -10.26 8.58 9.69
CA HIS A 373 -8.96 8.16 9.19
C HIS A 373 -8.70 8.83 7.85
N GLY A 374 -7.57 9.54 7.74
CA GLY A 374 -7.18 10.18 6.49
C GLY A 374 -6.20 11.34 6.65
N SER A 375 -5.91 11.99 5.54
CA SER A 375 -4.96 13.10 5.44
C SER A 375 -5.55 14.44 5.86
N MET A 376 -6.81 14.68 5.55
CA MET A 376 -7.50 15.92 5.87
C MET A 376 -9.00 15.70 5.95
N PHE A 377 -9.66 16.44 6.83
CA PHE A 377 -11.10 16.64 6.79
C PHE A 377 -11.37 18.07 6.30
N MET A 378 -12.30 18.22 5.38
CA MET A 378 -12.69 19.52 4.86
C MET A 378 -14.20 19.70 4.94
N THR A 379 -14.65 20.92 5.25
CA THR A 379 -16.07 21.28 5.23
C THR A 379 -16.30 22.65 4.59
N SER A 380 -17.42 22.78 3.89
CA SER A 380 -17.82 23.99 3.17
C SER A 380 -18.94 24.69 3.92
N MET A 381 -18.62 25.79 4.61
CA MET A 381 -19.62 26.68 5.20
C MET A 381 -20.12 27.70 4.17
N GLY A 382 -19.36 27.91 3.09
CA GLY A 382 -19.75 28.80 2.00
C GLY A 382 -21.04 28.40 1.28
N SER A 383 -21.35 27.11 1.23
CA SER A 383 -22.62 26.60 0.69
C SER A 383 -23.82 26.82 1.63
N LEU A 384 -23.55 27.05 2.91
CA LEU A 384 -24.56 27.37 3.93
C LEU A 384 -24.69 28.89 4.16
N GLY A 385 -23.81 29.70 3.57
CA GLY A 385 -23.81 31.16 3.71
C GLY A 385 -23.20 31.69 5.01
N ILE A 386 -22.64 30.83 5.87
CA ILE A 386 -22.07 31.22 7.17
C ILE A 386 -20.52 31.28 7.14
N PRO A 387 -19.87 32.10 7.97
CA PRO A 387 -18.41 32.11 8.12
C PRO A 387 -17.83 30.73 8.46
N PRO A 388 -16.54 30.47 8.20
CA PRO A 388 -15.92 29.19 8.51
C PRO A 388 -15.91 28.94 10.03
N VAL A 389 -16.33 27.74 10.43
CA VAL A 389 -16.36 27.32 11.83
C VAL A 389 -15.01 26.75 12.26
N GLN A 390 -14.58 27.02 13.49
CA GLN A 390 -13.45 26.29 14.08
C GLN A 390 -13.94 24.92 14.52
N HIS A 391 -13.41 23.87 13.89
CA HIS A 391 -13.77 22.49 14.21
C HIS A 391 -12.64 21.83 15.01
N HIS A 392 -12.97 20.93 15.93
CA HIS A 392 -11.99 20.15 16.68
C HIS A 392 -11.40 19.00 15.82
N LEU A 393 -10.28 18.42 16.25
CA LEU A 393 -9.86 17.11 15.75
C LEU A 393 -10.58 15.99 16.48
N TYR A 394 -10.90 14.90 15.78
CA TYR A 394 -11.53 13.74 16.38
C TYR A 394 -10.52 12.90 17.17
N ASP A 395 -10.85 12.54 18.41
CA ASP A 395 -9.99 11.68 19.22
C ASP A 395 -9.92 10.24 18.68
N PHE A 396 -11.00 9.75 18.06
CA PHE A 396 -10.98 8.49 17.32
C PHE A 396 -10.36 8.68 15.93
N GLY A 397 -9.62 7.68 15.44
CA GLY A 397 -8.94 7.71 14.14
C GLY A 397 -7.60 8.44 14.17
N ASN A 398 -7.17 8.99 13.04
CA ASN A 398 -5.83 9.56 12.90
C ASN A 398 -5.75 10.77 11.95
N LEU A 399 -6.86 11.49 11.77
CA LEU A 399 -6.87 12.74 11.02
C LEU A 399 -6.01 13.84 11.68
N PRO A 400 -5.03 14.41 10.95
CA PRO A 400 -4.15 15.44 11.50
C PRO A 400 -4.59 16.88 11.23
N VAL A 401 -5.46 17.09 10.22
CA VAL A 401 -5.80 18.41 9.69
C VAL A 401 -7.31 18.47 9.43
N PHE A 402 -7.93 19.54 9.92
CA PHE A 402 -9.31 19.90 9.61
C PHE A 402 -9.35 21.32 9.05
N ILE A 403 -9.95 21.52 7.88
CA ILE A 403 -10.11 22.85 7.26
C ILE A 403 -11.59 23.14 7.02
N ALA A 404 -12.08 24.28 7.50
CA ALA A 404 -13.38 24.81 7.11
C ALA A 404 -13.20 26.10 6.31
N PHE A 405 -13.95 26.27 5.23
CA PHE A 405 -13.92 27.51 4.44
C PHE A 405 -15.32 28.11 4.29
N GLY A 406 -15.36 29.44 4.31
CA GLY A 406 -16.59 30.22 4.30
C GLY A 406 -17.02 30.69 2.91
N PRO A 407 -18.04 31.56 2.84
CA PRO A 407 -18.49 32.17 1.61
C PRO A 407 -17.40 33.08 1.03
N LYS A 408 -17.46 33.25 -0.28
CA LYS A 408 -16.61 34.20 -0.98
C LYS A 408 -17.08 35.62 -0.68
N ARG A 409 -16.16 36.51 -0.28
CA ARG A 409 -16.44 37.90 0.04
C ARG A 409 -15.61 38.84 -0.83
N LYS A 410 -16.16 40.02 -1.11
CA LYS A 410 -15.42 41.14 -1.69
C LYS A 410 -14.86 41.98 -0.55
N LYS A 411 -13.61 42.43 -0.66
CA LYS A 411 -12.96 43.37 0.26
C LYS A 411 -12.34 44.50 -0.56
N TYR A 412 -12.46 45.73 -0.05
CA TYR A 412 -11.81 46.90 -0.62
C TYR A 412 -10.51 47.15 0.15
N ILE A 413 -9.38 47.12 -0.55
CA ILE A 413 -8.05 47.27 0.06
C ILE A 413 -7.40 48.55 -0.44
N LEU A 414 -6.98 49.38 0.50
CA LEU A 414 -6.19 50.58 0.24
C LEU A 414 -4.79 50.17 -0.24
N GLN A 415 -4.42 50.62 -1.43
CA GLN A 415 -3.07 50.45 -1.98
C GLN A 415 -2.12 51.50 -1.39
N SER A 416 -0.82 51.30 -1.57
CA SER A 416 0.21 52.24 -1.10
C SER A 416 0.14 53.63 -1.75
N ASP A 417 -0.46 53.74 -2.94
CA ASP A 417 -0.70 55.01 -3.64
C ASP A 417 -2.00 55.71 -3.22
N GLY A 418 -2.71 55.17 -2.22
CA GLY A 418 -4.01 55.70 -1.76
C GLY A 418 -5.22 55.27 -2.60
N SER A 419 -5.02 54.52 -3.69
CA SER A 419 -6.13 53.99 -4.49
C SER A 419 -6.82 52.81 -3.79
N VAL A 420 -8.12 52.64 -4.01
CA VAL A 420 -8.90 51.53 -3.45
C VAL A 420 -9.08 50.45 -4.50
N LYS A 421 -8.65 49.22 -4.20
CA LYS A 421 -8.80 48.06 -5.08
C LYS A 421 -9.75 47.04 -4.50
N GLU A 422 -10.77 46.66 -5.28
CA GLU A 422 -11.62 45.51 -4.93
C GLU A 422 -10.84 44.22 -5.15
N LYS A 423 -10.79 43.37 -4.11
CA LYS A 423 -10.26 42.02 -4.17
C LYS A 423 -11.30 41.04 -3.64
N ARG A 424 -11.17 39.78 -4.06
CA ARG A 424 -12.05 38.68 -3.62
C ARG A 424 -11.30 37.72 -2.72
N TYR A 425 -11.92 37.40 -1.59
CA TYR A 425 -11.36 36.55 -0.55
C TYR A 425 -12.30 35.40 -0.19
N CYS A 426 -11.71 34.31 0.30
CA CYS A 426 -12.41 33.22 0.97
C CYS A 426 -11.73 32.99 2.31
N GLU A 427 -12.46 33.21 3.39
CA GLU A 427 -11.99 32.98 4.75
C GLU A 427 -11.96 31.48 5.04
N PHE A 428 -10.97 31.04 5.80
CA PHE A 428 -10.88 29.67 6.27
C PHE A 428 -10.38 29.60 7.71
N THR A 429 -10.70 28.50 8.36
CA THR A 429 -10.15 28.08 9.64
C THR A 429 -9.48 26.73 9.44
N ALA A 430 -8.37 26.51 10.14
CA ALA A 430 -7.66 25.25 10.15
C ALA A 430 -7.40 24.83 11.60
N THR A 431 -7.67 23.56 11.90
CA THR A 431 -7.32 22.91 13.16
C THR A 431 -6.35 21.78 12.87
N LEU A 432 -5.25 21.76 13.60
CA LEU A 432 -4.03 21.03 13.25
C LEU A 432 -3.50 20.29 14.47
N ASP A 433 -2.98 19.09 14.27
CA ASP A 433 -2.33 18.32 15.33
C ASP A 433 -0.89 18.80 15.55
N ASP A 434 -0.64 19.57 16.60
CA ASP A 434 0.66 20.18 16.92
C ASP A 434 1.80 19.15 17.02
N ARG A 435 1.47 17.88 17.31
CA ARG A 435 2.46 16.82 17.50
C ARG A 435 3.14 16.40 16.19
N ILE A 436 2.53 16.67 15.03
CA ILE A 436 3.03 16.09 13.76
C ILE A 436 4.18 16.90 13.14
N CYS A 437 4.17 18.22 13.30
CA CYS A 437 5.24 19.12 12.87
C CYS A 437 5.15 20.48 13.57
N ASP A 438 6.26 21.23 13.58
CA ASP A 438 6.34 22.52 14.26
C ASP A 438 5.59 23.65 13.52
N GLY A 439 5.42 24.77 14.22
CA GLY A 439 4.75 25.96 13.68
C GLY A 439 5.44 26.58 12.47
N TYR A 440 6.77 26.46 12.32
CA TYR A 440 7.48 26.98 11.16
C TYR A 440 7.17 26.15 9.91
N TYR A 441 7.13 24.82 10.05
CA TYR A 441 6.74 23.91 8.98
C TYR A 441 5.29 24.15 8.56
N TYR A 442 4.37 24.29 9.53
CA TYR A 442 2.99 24.64 9.23
C TYR A 442 2.89 25.98 8.50
N ALA A 443 3.55 27.03 8.98
CA ALA A 443 3.55 28.33 8.31
C ALA A 443 4.07 28.23 6.86
N ALA A 444 5.15 27.47 6.63
CA ALA A 444 5.67 27.22 5.29
C ALA A 444 4.67 26.45 4.40
N ALA A 445 3.96 25.47 4.97
CA ALA A 445 2.93 24.72 4.26
C ALA A 445 1.71 25.60 3.92
N PHE A 446 1.23 26.44 4.83
CA PHE A 446 0.13 27.36 4.53
C PHE A 446 0.50 28.44 3.52
N LYS A 447 1.73 28.97 3.55
CA LYS A 447 2.23 29.86 2.49
C LYS A 447 2.23 29.16 1.13
N THR A 448 2.61 27.88 1.10
CA THR A 448 2.60 27.05 -0.11
C THR A 448 1.16 26.81 -0.60
N LEU A 449 0.24 26.45 0.30
CA LEU A 449 -1.19 26.30 0.01
C LEU A 449 -1.78 27.60 -0.54
N SER A 450 -1.55 28.72 0.13
CA SER A 450 -2.02 30.05 -0.26
C SER A 450 -1.51 30.45 -1.65
N ARG A 451 -0.23 30.18 -1.94
CA ARG A 451 0.34 30.40 -3.29
C ARG A 451 -0.44 29.67 -4.38
N TYR A 452 -0.81 28.41 -4.15
CA TYR A 452 -1.55 27.61 -5.12
C TYR A 452 -3.02 28.03 -5.23
N VAL A 453 -3.66 28.37 -4.12
CA VAL A 453 -5.05 28.85 -4.14
C VAL A 453 -5.14 30.21 -4.84
N SER A 454 -4.20 31.12 -4.57
CA SER A 454 -4.16 32.45 -5.19
C SER A 454 -3.67 32.43 -6.64
N ASN A 455 -3.02 31.35 -7.09
CA ASN A 455 -2.63 31.18 -8.50
C ASN A 455 -2.74 29.72 -8.95
N PRO A 456 -3.96 29.21 -9.20
CA PRO A 456 -4.17 27.77 -9.47
C PRO A 456 -3.69 27.30 -10.84
N TYR A 457 -3.34 28.21 -11.75
CA TYR A 457 -2.66 27.87 -13.01
C TYR A 457 -1.34 27.11 -12.79
N LEU A 458 -0.71 27.28 -11.61
CA LEU A 458 0.48 26.53 -11.22
C LEU A 458 0.20 25.03 -10.97
N LEU A 459 -1.07 24.64 -10.84
CA LEU A 459 -1.49 23.26 -10.57
C LEU A 459 -1.81 22.47 -11.85
N ASP A 460 -1.90 23.12 -13.01
CA ASP A 460 -2.22 22.45 -14.29
C ASP A 460 -1.15 21.43 -14.71
N THR A 461 0.06 21.54 -14.16
CA THR A 461 1.14 20.57 -14.37
C THR A 461 1.38 19.74 -13.11
N PRO A 462 1.64 18.42 -13.24
CA PRO A 462 2.09 17.57 -12.13
C PRO A 462 3.36 18.12 -11.46
N PRO A 463 3.65 17.78 -10.19
CA PRO A 463 4.85 18.27 -9.54
C PRO A 463 6.06 17.62 -10.18
N GLU A 464 7.13 18.39 -10.38
CA GLU A 464 8.41 17.87 -10.88
C GLU A 464 8.91 16.75 -9.96
N GLU A 465 8.90 17.01 -8.65
CA GLU A 465 9.30 16.07 -7.61
C GLU A 465 8.21 15.94 -6.52
N VAL A 466 8.00 14.72 -6.04
CA VAL A 466 7.22 14.47 -4.82
C VAL A 466 8.21 14.23 -3.69
N LYS A 467 8.23 15.14 -2.70
CA LYS A 467 9.13 15.05 -1.56
C LYS A 467 8.63 14.00 -0.59
N TYR A 468 9.48 13.05 -0.27
CA TYR A 468 9.21 12.06 0.75
C TYR A 468 9.62 12.57 2.13
N ASP A 469 8.82 12.23 3.13
CA ASP A 469 9.12 12.58 4.52
C ASP A 469 10.39 11.88 5.04
N ILE A 470 10.82 12.23 6.24
CA ILE A 470 11.92 11.59 6.97
C ILE A 470 11.60 10.11 7.34
N GLU A 471 12.59 9.40 7.86
CA GLU A 471 12.50 7.96 8.20
C GLU A 471 12.07 7.68 9.63
#